data_AF-A0A524GTU4-F1
#
_entry.id   AF-A0A524GTU4-F1
#
_cell.length_a   1.000
_cell.length_b   1.000
_cell.length_c   1.000
_cell.angle_alpha   90.00
_cell.angle_beta   90.00
_cell.angle_gamma   90.00
#
_symmetry.space_group_name_H-M   'P 1'
#
loop_
_entity.id
_entity.type
_entity.pdbx_description
1 polymer ?
#
loop_
_entity_poly.entity_id
_entity_poly.type
_entity_poly.pdbx_seq_one_letter_code
_entity_poly.pdbx_strand_id
1 'polypeptide(L)'
;MKLKIPLLVLTLLFPHLLHAQDEIEITWDYKDLSFKEFVAKAESTLNLRFFFRDEWVSDLKPGDFPGITSLTELLVNLLRDKSLFYFIDESDNVVVTKNFAVKVSDAPRSGTRNYIAPTEYYDSQDKQKLSGNVFIDIGNPADRFKPGNVTITGYIANRDTREPVAGVTVLVQKLATGTISNGYGFYTLTLPRGVHLIQFTFIGMKEKQINV
;
A
#
# COMPACT_ATOMS: atom_id res chain seq x y z
N MET A 1 -15.36 50.55 -50.55
CA MET A 1 -15.10 50.89 -49.12
C MET A 1 -14.75 49.62 -48.38
N LYS A 2 -13.82 49.73 -47.42
CA LYS A 2 -12.81 48.72 -47.03
C LYS A 2 -13.38 47.46 -46.37
N LEU A 3 -13.10 46.31 -46.96
CA LEU A 3 -13.19 44.97 -46.37
C LEU A 3 -11.87 44.72 -45.61
N LYS A 4 -11.93 44.50 -44.29
CA LYS A 4 -10.75 44.23 -43.43
C LYS A 4 -10.86 42.83 -42.81
N ILE A 5 -10.04 41.91 -43.31
CA ILE A 5 -9.55 40.67 -42.69
C ILE A 5 -8.14 40.51 -43.31
N PRO A 6 -7.05 40.03 -42.65
CA PRO A 6 -6.92 39.20 -41.43
C PRO A 6 -5.84 39.78 -40.46
N LEU A 7 -5.22 38.92 -39.63
CA LEU A 7 -4.03 39.12 -38.76
C LEU A 7 -4.45 39.36 -37.29
N LEU A 8 -4.09 38.54 -36.29
CA LEU A 8 -2.95 37.65 -36.11
C LEU A 8 -3.39 36.57 -35.10
N VAL A 9 -3.37 35.30 -35.52
CA VAL A 9 -3.43 34.16 -34.61
C VAL A 9 -2.09 34.14 -33.86
N LEU A 10 -2.06 34.73 -32.67
CA LEU A 10 -0.95 34.59 -31.73
C LEU A 10 -1.31 33.51 -30.72
N THR A 11 -1.41 32.27 -31.21
CA THR A 11 -1.24 31.06 -30.39
C THR A 11 0.22 31.04 -29.95
N LEU A 12 0.50 31.73 -28.85
CA LEU A 12 1.81 31.73 -28.22
C LEU A 12 2.06 30.30 -27.70
N LEU A 13 2.99 29.63 -28.36
CA LEU A 13 3.64 28.40 -27.92
C LEU A 13 4.05 28.55 -26.45
N PHE A 14 3.30 27.91 -25.56
CA PHE A 14 3.91 27.37 -24.36
C PHE A 14 4.70 26.15 -24.82
N PRO A 15 6.04 26.13 -24.74
CA PRO A 15 6.76 24.89 -24.93
C PRO A 15 6.29 23.96 -23.82
N HIS A 16 5.61 22.90 -24.24
CA HIS A 16 5.30 21.79 -23.37
C HIS A 16 6.62 21.30 -22.77
N LEU A 17 6.78 21.44 -21.46
CA LEU A 17 7.61 20.54 -20.68
C LEU A 17 6.93 19.16 -20.76
N LEU A 18 7.04 18.53 -21.92
CA LEU A 18 6.87 17.10 -22.07
C LEU A 18 8.11 16.50 -21.43
N HIS A 19 8.01 16.14 -20.15
CA HIS A 19 8.78 15.01 -19.66
C HIS A 19 8.33 13.81 -20.48
N ALA A 20 8.99 13.57 -21.60
CA ALA A 20 8.96 12.28 -22.26
C ALA A 20 9.49 11.27 -21.24
N GLN A 21 8.70 10.24 -20.97
CA GLN A 21 9.04 9.20 -20.01
C GLN A 21 10.35 8.54 -20.47
N ASP A 22 11.42 8.69 -19.70
CA ASP A 22 12.64 7.90 -19.89
C ASP A 22 12.29 6.45 -19.55
N GLU A 23 11.88 5.70 -20.58
CA GLU A 23 11.52 4.29 -20.43
C GLU A 23 12.81 3.46 -20.41
N ILE A 24 12.97 2.63 -19.38
CA ILE A 24 14.18 1.81 -19.20
C ILE A 24 14.23 0.74 -20.31
N GLU A 25 15.19 0.88 -21.23
CA GLU A 25 15.37 -0.04 -22.36
C GLU A 25 16.33 -1.19 -22.05
N ILE A 26 15.99 -2.38 -22.55
CA ILE A 26 16.79 -3.60 -22.49
C ILE A 26 17.48 -3.80 -23.84
N THR A 27 18.81 -3.67 -23.88
CA THR A 27 19.61 -3.75 -25.10
C THR A 27 20.32 -5.11 -25.29
N TRP A 28 20.09 -6.08 -24.42
CA TRP A 28 20.74 -7.40 -24.43
C TRP A 28 19.76 -8.56 -24.58
N ASP A 29 20.25 -9.72 -25.06
CA ASP A 29 19.47 -10.96 -25.12
C ASP A 29 19.38 -11.63 -23.74
N TYR A 30 18.18 -12.09 -23.38
CA TYR A 30 17.83 -12.73 -22.10
C TYR A 30 17.05 -14.05 -22.25
N LYS A 31 17.02 -14.65 -23.45
CA LYS A 31 16.26 -15.87 -23.75
C LYS A 31 16.52 -17.08 -22.84
N ASP A 32 17.75 -17.26 -22.39
CA ASP A 32 18.14 -18.43 -21.58
C ASP A 32 18.41 -18.09 -20.11
N LEU A 33 18.11 -16.86 -19.69
CA LEU A 33 18.41 -16.39 -18.34
C LEU A 33 17.26 -16.70 -17.38
N SER A 34 17.60 -17.13 -16.17
CA SER A 34 16.67 -17.07 -15.04
C SER A 34 16.41 -15.62 -14.64
N PHE A 35 15.30 -15.35 -13.97
CA PHE A 35 14.99 -13.99 -13.50
C PHE A 35 16.12 -13.38 -12.63
N LYS A 36 16.78 -14.19 -11.80
CA LYS A 36 17.89 -13.72 -10.95
C LYS A 36 19.11 -13.29 -11.77
N GLU A 37 19.45 -14.05 -12.81
CA GLU A 37 20.56 -13.72 -13.69
C GLU A 37 20.25 -12.48 -14.54
N PHE A 38 19.00 -12.38 -15.01
CA PHE A 38 18.50 -11.19 -15.69
C PHE A 38 18.64 -9.95 -14.80
N VAL A 39 18.17 -10.04 -13.55
CA VAL A 39 18.24 -8.96 -12.57
C VAL A 39 19.69 -8.53 -12.33
N ALA A 40 20.59 -9.47 -12.03
CA ALA A 40 21.99 -9.14 -11.76
C ALA A 40 22.65 -8.38 -12.92
N LYS A 41 22.29 -8.75 -14.16
CA LYS A 41 22.75 -8.05 -15.36
C LYS A 41 22.11 -6.68 -15.52
N ALA A 42 20.80 -6.57 -15.28
CA ALA A 42 20.06 -5.32 -15.32
C ALA A 42 20.60 -4.30 -14.31
N GLU A 43 20.85 -4.72 -13.06
CA GLU A 43 21.43 -3.86 -12.02
C GLU A 43 22.80 -3.30 -12.40
N SER A 44 23.65 -4.14 -13.03
CA SER A 44 24.99 -3.72 -13.45
C SER A 44 24.99 -2.79 -14.67
N THR A 45 24.03 -2.95 -15.59
CA THR A 45 24.01 -2.25 -16.89
C THR A 45 23.21 -0.96 -16.82
N LEU A 46 22.10 -0.97 -16.07
CA LEU A 46 21.12 0.12 -16.02
C LEU A 46 21.21 0.92 -14.72
N ASN A 47 22.18 0.63 -13.84
CA ASN A 47 22.39 1.32 -12.56
C ASN A 47 21.12 1.41 -11.70
N LEU A 48 20.31 0.36 -11.73
CA LEU A 48 19.08 0.21 -10.94
C LEU A 48 19.28 -0.87 -9.89
N ARG A 49 18.33 -0.97 -8.94
CA ARG A 49 18.33 -2.06 -7.95
C ARG A 49 16.98 -2.75 -7.91
N PHE A 50 17.01 -4.07 -7.84
CA PHE A 50 15.84 -4.91 -7.69
C PHE A 50 15.66 -5.37 -6.24
N PHE A 51 14.43 -5.27 -5.74
CA PHE A 51 14.05 -5.76 -4.43
C PHE A 51 12.92 -6.78 -4.58
N PHE A 52 13.20 -8.02 -4.24
CA PHE A 52 12.26 -9.14 -4.34
C PHE A 52 12.58 -10.20 -3.30
N ARG A 53 11.65 -11.14 -3.07
CA ARG A 53 11.95 -12.38 -2.33
C ARG A 53 12.23 -13.51 -3.30
N ASP A 54 13.26 -14.31 -3.01
CA ASP A 54 13.69 -15.43 -3.86
C ASP A 54 12.56 -16.40 -4.20
N GLU A 55 11.70 -16.70 -3.22
CA GLU A 55 10.53 -17.56 -3.36
C GLU A 55 9.50 -17.07 -4.39
N TRP A 56 9.46 -15.77 -4.67
CA TRP A 56 8.50 -15.17 -5.61
C TRP A 56 8.96 -15.28 -7.05
N VAL A 57 10.27 -15.31 -7.26
CA VAL A 57 10.88 -15.18 -8.59
C VAL A 57 11.50 -16.47 -9.11
N SER A 58 11.49 -17.53 -8.29
CA SER A 58 12.04 -18.85 -8.63
C SER A 58 11.46 -19.46 -9.91
N ASP A 59 10.18 -19.22 -10.18
CA ASP A 59 9.46 -19.72 -11.36
C ASP A 59 9.39 -18.70 -12.52
N LEU A 60 10.14 -17.60 -12.45
CA LEU A 60 10.14 -16.54 -13.45
C LEU A 60 11.22 -16.77 -14.50
N LYS A 61 10.81 -16.77 -15.76
CA LYS A 61 11.70 -16.91 -16.92
C LYS A 61 11.46 -15.75 -17.89
N PRO A 62 12.29 -14.70 -17.85
CA PRO A 62 12.25 -13.62 -18.83
C PRO A 62 12.31 -14.11 -20.28
N GLY A 63 12.98 -15.25 -20.51
CA GLY A 63 13.09 -15.88 -21.82
C GLY A 63 11.79 -16.32 -22.49
N ASP A 64 10.68 -16.44 -21.75
CA ASP A 64 9.35 -16.74 -22.31
C ASP A 64 8.81 -15.59 -23.18
N PHE A 65 9.41 -14.39 -23.07
CA PHE A 65 8.99 -13.18 -23.79
C PHE A 65 10.14 -12.54 -24.59
N PRO A 66 10.66 -13.20 -25.64
CA PRO A 66 11.77 -12.68 -26.43
C PRO A 66 11.36 -11.45 -27.24
N GLY A 67 12.22 -10.44 -27.30
CA GLY A 67 12.06 -9.27 -28.17
C GLY A 67 11.36 -8.07 -27.54
N ILE A 68 11.05 -8.11 -26.24
CA ILE A 68 10.59 -6.93 -25.52
C ILE A 68 11.79 -6.03 -25.22
N THR A 69 11.72 -4.78 -25.67
CA THR A 69 12.74 -3.75 -25.49
C THR A 69 12.52 -2.91 -24.24
N SER A 70 11.29 -2.78 -23.75
CA SER A 70 10.98 -2.04 -22.53
C SER A 70 11.02 -2.95 -21.29
N LEU A 71 11.76 -2.54 -20.25
CA LEU A 71 11.75 -3.24 -18.96
C LEU A 71 10.35 -3.27 -18.35
N THR A 72 9.60 -2.18 -18.48
CA THR A 72 8.22 -2.05 -18.01
C THR A 72 7.33 -3.09 -18.67
N GLU A 73 7.38 -3.19 -20.00
CA GLU A 73 6.58 -4.15 -20.76
C GLU A 73 6.96 -5.60 -20.42
N LEU A 74 8.26 -5.88 -20.25
CA LEU A 74 8.73 -7.20 -19.88
C LEU A 74 8.20 -7.60 -18.51
N LEU A 75 8.28 -6.71 -17.51
CA LEU A 75 7.75 -6.96 -16.17
C LEU A 75 6.24 -7.12 -16.16
N VAL A 76 5.50 -6.30 -16.94
CA VAL A 76 4.03 -6.44 -17.08
C VAL A 76 3.67 -7.83 -17.58
N ASN A 77 4.35 -8.34 -18.60
CA ASN A 77 4.03 -9.64 -19.19
C ASN A 77 4.49 -10.79 -18.30
N LEU A 78 5.69 -10.69 -17.74
CA LEU A 78 6.28 -11.70 -16.86
C LEU A 78 5.47 -11.91 -15.56
N LEU A 79 4.86 -10.83 -15.06
CA LEU A 79 4.14 -10.83 -13.79
C LEU A 79 2.62 -10.94 -13.97
N ARG A 80 2.07 -10.86 -15.21
CA ARG A 80 0.62 -10.80 -15.47
C ARG A 80 -0.18 -11.95 -14.88
N ASP A 81 0.31 -13.18 -15.05
CA ASP A 81 -0.39 -14.41 -14.67
C ASP A 81 0.08 -14.97 -13.34
N LYS A 82 1.02 -14.28 -12.68
CA LYS A 82 1.48 -14.60 -11.34
C LYS A 82 0.91 -13.53 -10.43
N SER A 83 0.53 -13.85 -9.20
CA SER A 83 0.02 -12.85 -8.25
C SER A 83 1.14 -11.92 -7.76
N LEU A 84 1.93 -11.39 -8.68
CA LEU A 84 3.10 -10.56 -8.47
C LEU A 84 2.84 -9.22 -9.13
N PHE A 85 3.33 -8.18 -8.48
CA PHE A 85 3.26 -6.81 -8.94
C PHE A 85 4.67 -6.24 -8.86
N TYR A 86 4.91 -5.18 -9.63
CA TYR A 86 6.14 -4.44 -9.54
C TYR A 86 5.85 -2.95 -9.36
N PHE A 87 6.83 -2.25 -8.84
CA PHE A 87 6.84 -0.81 -8.62
C PHE A 87 8.21 -0.29 -8.96
N ILE A 88 8.26 0.86 -9.64
CA ILE A 88 9.49 1.55 -9.97
C ILE A 88 9.47 2.87 -9.22
N ASP A 89 10.50 3.12 -8.41
CA ASP A 89 10.68 4.35 -7.65
C ASP A 89 11.25 5.49 -8.52
N GLU A 90 11.25 6.73 -8.02
CA GLU A 90 11.87 7.89 -8.66
C GLU A 90 13.39 7.73 -8.88
N SER A 91 14.01 6.78 -8.18
CA SER A 91 15.43 6.41 -8.33
C SER A 91 15.63 5.14 -9.18
N ASP A 92 14.68 4.79 -10.05
CA ASP A 92 14.70 3.61 -10.93
C ASP A 92 14.80 2.24 -10.22
N ASN A 93 14.58 2.22 -8.90
CA ASN A 93 14.58 0.97 -8.13
C ASN A 93 13.30 0.17 -8.41
N VAL A 94 13.45 -1.10 -8.75
CA VAL A 94 12.34 -2.00 -9.06
C VAL A 94 12.03 -2.88 -7.84
N VAL A 95 10.85 -2.71 -7.25
CA VAL A 95 10.37 -3.53 -6.15
C VAL A 95 9.30 -4.50 -6.66
N VAL A 96 9.52 -5.80 -6.49
CA VAL A 96 8.55 -6.85 -6.83
C VAL A 96 7.85 -7.32 -5.56
N THR A 97 6.52 -7.29 -5.55
CA THR A 97 5.67 -7.66 -4.42
C THR A 97 4.69 -8.75 -4.81
N LYS A 98 4.42 -9.69 -3.89
CA LYS A 98 3.35 -10.68 -4.06
C LYS A 98 2.05 -10.17 -3.47
N ASN A 99 0.94 -10.36 -4.19
CA ASN A 99 -0.45 -10.08 -3.82
C ASN A 99 -0.89 -8.60 -3.73
N PHE A 100 0.02 -7.62 -3.83
CA PHE A 100 -0.33 -6.20 -3.69
C PHE A 100 0.39 -5.31 -4.71
N ALA A 101 -0.34 -4.45 -5.43
CA ALA A 101 0.24 -3.42 -6.30
C ALA A 101 0.55 -2.14 -5.50
N VAL A 102 1.80 -1.66 -5.57
CA VAL A 102 2.21 -0.37 -4.99
C VAL A 102 1.91 0.72 -6.02
N LYS A 103 1.21 1.79 -5.63
CA LYS A 103 0.81 2.87 -6.55
C LYS A 103 1.78 4.05 -6.46
N VAL A 104 2.57 4.32 -7.51
CA VAL A 104 3.19 5.65 -7.70
C VAL A 104 2.06 6.64 -8.00
N SER A 105 2.10 7.81 -7.38
CA SER A 105 0.99 8.75 -7.23
C SER A 105 0.53 9.46 -8.52
N ASP A 106 0.88 9.01 -9.73
CA ASP A 106 0.57 9.75 -10.97
C ASP A 106 -0.02 8.87 -12.08
N ALA A 107 -1.29 8.45 -11.93
CA ALA A 107 -2.13 8.09 -13.07
C ALA A 107 -3.64 8.03 -12.72
N PRO A 108 -4.52 8.44 -13.67
CA PRO A 108 -5.94 8.65 -13.44
C PRO A 108 -6.72 7.36 -13.26
N ARG A 109 -7.80 7.48 -12.48
CA ARG A 109 -8.70 6.43 -12.02
C ARG A 109 -9.35 5.69 -13.20
N SER A 110 -8.89 4.48 -13.50
CA SER A 110 -9.73 3.45 -14.08
C SER A 110 -9.17 2.07 -13.76
N GLY A 111 -10.00 1.21 -13.16
CA GLY A 111 -9.68 -0.18 -12.87
C GLY A 111 -9.70 -0.52 -11.38
N THR A 112 -10.72 -1.30 -11.01
CA THR A 112 -10.91 -1.97 -9.73
C THR A 112 -9.71 -2.87 -9.40
N ARG A 113 -8.68 -2.31 -8.78
CA ARG A 113 -7.66 -3.08 -8.05
C ARG A 113 -7.65 -2.55 -6.62
N ASN A 114 -7.47 -3.44 -5.65
CA ASN A 114 -7.31 -3.06 -4.25
C ASN A 114 -5.87 -2.56 -4.08
N TYR A 115 -5.70 -1.24 -4.00
CA TYR A 115 -4.41 -0.56 -3.87
C TYR A 115 -4.06 -0.34 -2.40
N ILE A 116 -2.77 -0.41 -2.05
CA ILE A 116 -2.23 0.20 -0.82
C ILE A 116 -1.51 1.47 -1.27
N ALA A 117 -1.96 2.63 -0.78
CA ALA A 117 -1.27 3.89 -1.05
C ALA A 117 0.07 3.89 -0.30
N PRO A 118 1.22 4.19 -0.96
CA PRO A 118 2.52 4.31 -0.28
C PRO A 118 2.53 5.33 0.87
N THR A 119 1.56 6.25 0.87
CA THR A 119 1.43 7.31 1.86
C THR A 119 0.93 6.82 3.23
N GLU A 120 0.35 5.63 3.36
CA GLU A 120 -0.17 5.18 4.68
C GLU A 120 0.93 4.74 5.67
N TYR A 121 2.13 4.41 5.17
CA TYR A 121 3.24 3.96 6.01
C TYR A 121 4.19 5.08 6.47
N TYR A 122 4.18 6.23 5.78
CA TYR A 122 5.01 7.40 6.14
C TYR A 122 4.22 8.57 6.73
N ASP A 123 2.89 8.59 6.60
CA ASP A 123 2.04 9.65 7.16
C ASP A 123 1.51 9.32 8.58
N SER A 124 1.98 8.20 9.15
CA SER A 124 1.54 7.71 10.46
C SER A 124 2.12 8.50 11.63
N GLN A 125 3.10 9.39 11.43
CA GLN A 125 3.58 10.27 12.50
C GLN A 125 2.98 11.69 12.46
N ASP A 126 2.73 12.26 11.28
CA ASP A 126 2.28 13.66 11.19
C ASP A 126 0.74 13.83 11.15
N LYS A 127 -0.03 12.82 10.70
CA LYS A 127 -1.51 12.88 10.78
C LYS A 127 -2.12 12.29 12.04
N GLN A 128 -1.34 11.65 12.92
CA GLN A 128 -1.80 11.19 14.24
C GLN A 128 -2.29 12.34 15.15
N LYS A 129 -2.01 13.60 14.81
CA LYS A 129 -2.44 14.78 15.58
C LYS A 129 -3.74 15.44 15.11
N LEU A 130 -4.35 15.05 13.98
CA LEU A 130 -5.42 15.84 13.36
C LEU A 130 -6.81 15.19 13.37
N SER A 131 -6.94 13.95 13.82
CA SER A 131 -8.23 13.35 14.17
C SER A 131 -7.97 12.42 15.35
N GLY A 132 -8.57 12.66 16.51
CA GLY A 132 -8.22 12.03 17.80
C GLY A 132 -8.35 10.51 17.91
N ASN A 133 -8.47 9.79 16.80
CA ASN A 133 -8.62 8.34 16.73
C ASN A 133 -7.26 7.72 16.36
N VAL A 134 -6.71 6.93 17.29
CA VAL A 134 -5.45 6.20 17.11
C VAL A 134 -5.70 4.98 16.22
N PHE A 135 -4.84 4.75 15.22
CA PHE A 135 -4.83 3.52 14.42
C PHE A 135 -3.79 2.55 14.98
N ILE A 136 -4.18 1.29 15.20
CA ILE A 136 -3.31 0.22 15.70
C ILE A 136 -3.51 -1.02 14.85
N ASP A 137 -2.50 -1.41 14.07
CA ASP A 137 -2.53 -2.69 13.36
C ASP A 137 -2.12 -3.84 14.30
N ILE A 138 -2.98 -4.88 14.40
CA ILE A 138 -2.73 -6.06 15.22
C ILE A 138 -2.74 -7.33 14.37
N GLY A 139 -1.68 -8.14 14.51
CA GLY A 139 -1.55 -9.43 13.83
C GLY A 139 -0.69 -9.38 12.57
N ASN A 140 -0.72 -10.46 11.79
CA ASN A 140 0.03 -10.55 10.53
C ASN A 140 -0.70 -9.79 9.41
N PRO A 141 -0.08 -8.78 8.77
CA PRO A 141 -0.69 -8.03 7.67
C PRO A 141 -1.15 -8.90 6.49
N ALA A 142 -0.47 -10.03 6.24
CA ALA A 142 -0.83 -10.97 5.17
C ALA A 142 -2.21 -11.64 5.40
N ASP A 143 -2.71 -11.65 6.64
CA ASP A 143 -3.97 -12.28 7.01
C ASP A 143 -5.17 -11.30 7.03
N ARG A 144 -4.97 -10.02 6.66
CA ARG A 144 -6.01 -8.97 6.73
C ARG A 144 -7.26 -9.31 5.89
N PHE A 145 -7.07 -9.98 4.75
CA PHE A 145 -8.16 -10.35 3.83
C PHE A 145 -8.63 -11.79 4.00
N LYS A 146 -8.08 -12.55 4.95
CA LYS A 146 -8.58 -13.89 5.22
C LYS A 146 -9.95 -13.78 5.89
N PRO A 147 -10.93 -14.61 5.50
CA PRO A 147 -12.21 -14.65 6.18
C PRO A 147 -12.04 -15.23 7.60
N GLY A 148 -13.02 -14.95 8.45
CA GLY A 148 -13.12 -15.50 9.80
C GLY A 148 -12.95 -14.47 10.91
N ASN A 149 -13.04 -14.96 12.14
CA ASN A 149 -12.99 -14.14 13.34
C ASN A 149 -11.59 -14.13 13.95
N VAL A 150 -11.29 -13.05 14.64
CA VAL A 150 -10.09 -12.87 15.47
C VAL A 150 -10.52 -12.45 16.86
N THR A 151 -9.69 -12.80 17.83
CA THR A 151 -9.90 -12.43 19.23
C THR A 151 -8.86 -11.40 19.62
N ILE A 152 -9.33 -10.24 20.04
CA ILE A 152 -8.51 -9.16 20.59
C ILE A 152 -8.61 -9.25 22.11
N THR A 153 -7.47 -9.27 22.77
CA THR A 153 -7.37 -9.24 24.22
C THR A 153 -6.52 -8.08 24.67
N GLY A 154 -6.84 -7.49 25.81
CA GLY A 154 -6.05 -6.40 26.35
C GLY A 154 -6.40 -6.07 27.79
N TYR A 155 -5.70 -5.07 28.33
CA TYR A 155 -5.90 -4.55 29.67
C TYR A 155 -6.23 -3.06 29.60
N ILE A 156 -7.15 -2.62 30.45
CA ILE A 156 -7.57 -1.23 30.58
C ILE A 156 -7.18 -0.74 31.96
N ALA A 157 -6.43 0.35 31.98
CA ALA A 157 -5.96 0.98 33.21
C ALA A 157 -6.18 2.50 33.15
N ASN A 158 -6.35 3.12 34.32
CA ASN A 158 -6.40 4.55 34.45
C ASN A 158 -5.04 5.14 34.05
N ARG A 159 -5.05 6.19 33.22
CA ARG A 159 -3.80 6.81 32.74
C ARG A 159 -2.97 7.40 33.88
N ASP A 160 -3.63 7.99 34.88
CA ASP A 160 -2.98 8.79 35.91
C ASP A 160 -2.57 7.91 37.10
N THR A 161 -3.43 6.98 37.54
CA THR A 161 -3.11 6.06 38.67
C THR A 161 -2.44 4.77 38.23
N ARG A 162 -2.49 4.41 36.94
CA ARG A 162 -2.04 3.12 36.38
C ARG A 162 -2.77 1.89 36.91
N GLU A 163 -3.83 2.08 37.68
CA GLU A 163 -4.64 1.00 38.23
C GLU A 163 -5.58 0.41 37.19
N PRO A 164 -5.86 -0.91 37.24
CA PRO A 164 -6.82 -1.54 36.35
C PRO A 164 -8.23 -0.97 36.55
N VAL A 165 -8.96 -0.80 35.46
CA VAL A 165 -10.36 -0.31 35.49
C VAL A 165 -11.30 -1.45 35.14
N ALA A 166 -12.08 -1.88 36.12
CA ALA A 166 -13.11 -2.89 35.97
C ALA A 166 -14.42 -2.29 35.47
N GLY A 167 -15.20 -3.05 34.69
CA GLY A 167 -16.52 -2.61 34.23
C GLY A 167 -16.50 -1.66 33.03
N VAL A 168 -15.36 -1.50 32.35
CA VAL A 168 -15.27 -0.70 31.13
C VAL A 168 -15.96 -1.44 29.99
N THR A 169 -16.88 -0.75 29.32
CA THR A 169 -17.55 -1.26 28.13
C THR A 169 -16.63 -1.08 26.92
N VAL A 170 -16.33 -2.18 26.23
CA VAL A 170 -15.55 -2.22 25.00
C VAL A 170 -16.49 -2.59 23.87
N LEU A 171 -16.81 -1.65 22.99
CA LEU A 171 -17.88 -1.79 22.00
C LEU A 171 -17.40 -1.48 20.58
N VAL A 172 -17.81 -2.31 19.63
CA VAL A 172 -17.74 -2.02 18.19
C VAL A 172 -19.16 -1.72 17.70
N GLN A 173 -19.52 -0.45 17.65
CA GLN A 173 -20.90 -0.01 17.37
C GLN A 173 -21.46 -0.60 16.06
N LYS A 174 -20.65 -0.59 14.99
CA LYS A 174 -21.06 -1.08 13.66
C LYS A 174 -21.47 -2.56 13.66
N LEU A 175 -20.89 -3.35 14.56
CA LEU A 175 -21.14 -4.78 14.66
C LEU A 175 -22.09 -5.15 15.81
N ALA A 176 -22.56 -4.15 16.58
CA ALA A 176 -23.32 -4.36 17.81
C ALA A 176 -22.67 -5.41 18.75
N THR A 177 -21.34 -5.51 18.71
CA THR A 177 -20.57 -6.53 19.43
C THR A 177 -19.69 -5.82 20.44
N GLY A 178 -19.68 -6.31 21.67
CA GLY A 178 -18.91 -5.71 22.75
C GLY A 178 -18.67 -6.68 23.89
N THR A 179 -17.82 -6.25 24.82
CA THR A 179 -17.43 -6.99 26.01
C THR A 179 -17.22 -6.00 27.17
N ILE A 180 -17.04 -6.51 28.38
CA ILE A 180 -16.79 -5.71 29.58
C ILE A 180 -15.48 -6.16 30.21
N SER A 181 -14.67 -5.21 30.69
CA SER A 181 -13.43 -5.54 31.42
C SER A 181 -13.71 -6.16 32.79
N ASN A 182 -12.90 -7.14 33.18
CA ASN A 182 -13.00 -7.79 34.48
C ASN A 182 -12.34 -6.98 35.62
N GLY A 183 -12.30 -7.53 36.83
CA GLY A 183 -11.70 -6.89 38.02
C GLY A 183 -10.24 -6.48 37.89
N TYR A 184 -9.50 -7.09 36.96
CA TYR A 184 -8.10 -6.78 36.65
C TYR A 184 -7.96 -5.89 35.41
N GLY A 185 -9.07 -5.32 34.92
CA GLY A 185 -9.11 -4.51 33.71
C GLY A 185 -8.91 -5.31 32.42
N PHE A 186 -8.86 -6.64 32.47
CA PHE A 186 -8.69 -7.50 31.30
C PHE A 186 -10.00 -7.65 30.52
N TYR A 187 -9.92 -7.60 29.19
CA TYR A 187 -11.05 -7.84 28.30
C TYR A 187 -10.66 -8.79 27.16
N THR A 188 -11.67 -9.46 26.61
CA THR A 188 -11.56 -10.29 25.40
C THR A 188 -12.75 -10.02 24.50
N LEU A 189 -12.48 -9.71 23.23
CA LEU A 189 -13.46 -9.36 22.23
C LEU A 189 -13.18 -10.13 20.94
N THR A 190 -14.17 -10.89 20.48
CA THR A 190 -14.08 -11.60 19.19
C THR A 190 -14.86 -10.84 18.13
N LEU A 191 -14.23 -10.59 16.98
CA LEU A 191 -14.80 -9.86 15.86
C LEU A 191 -14.31 -10.43 14.52
N PRO A 192 -15.05 -10.25 13.42
CA PRO A 192 -14.56 -10.57 12.09
C PRO A 192 -13.29 -9.78 11.76
N ARG A 193 -12.38 -10.38 11.01
CA ARG A 193 -11.18 -9.70 10.49
C ARG A 193 -11.57 -8.45 9.69
N GLY A 194 -10.81 -7.37 9.86
CA GLY A 194 -11.06 -6.09 9.20
C GLY A 194 -10.68 -4.92 10.10
N VAL A 195 -10.97 -3.72 9.63
CA VAL A 195 -10.75 -2.47 10.38
C VAL A 195 -12.02 -2.11 11.14
N HIS A 196 -11.90 -2.00 12.47
CA HIS A 196 -13.00 -1.72 13.38
C HIS A 196 -12.68 -0.58 14.32
N LEU A 197 -13.65 0.32 14.48
CA LEU A 197 -13.59 1.36 15.51
C LEU A 197 -14.06 0.76 16.84
N ILE A 198 -13.12 0.61 17.77
CA ILE A 198 -13.39 0.14 19.13
C ILE A 198 -13.54 1.36 20.03
N GLN A 199 -14.64 1.39 20.78
CA GLN A 199 -14.97 2.42 21.73
C GLN A 199 -14.89 1.87 23.16
N PHE A 200 -14.19 2.60 24.02
CA PHE A 200 -14.02 2.30 25.44
C PHE A 200 -14.78 3.34 26.25
N THR A 201 -15.81 2.92 26.99
CA THR A 201 -16.64 3.79 27.82
C THR A 201 -16.74 3.28 29.25
N PHE A 202 -16.69 4.21 30.19
CA PHE A 202 -16.94 3.97 31.60
C PHE A 202 -17.58 5.20 32.23
N ILE A 203 -18.48 4.99 33.18
CA ILE A 203 -19.26 6.07 33.80
C ILE A 203 -18.29 7.04 34.50
N GLY A 204 -18.42 8.33 34.18
CA GLY A 204 -17.56 9.37 34.75
C GLY A 204 -16.15 9.46 34.16
N MET A 205 -15.82 8.65 33.15
CA MET A 205 -14.54 8.75 32.42
C MET A 205 -14.76 9.28 31.00
N LYS A 206 -13.72 9.92 30.46
CA LYS A 206 -13.72 10.33 29.06
C LYS A 206 -13.67 9.11 28.15
N GLU A 207 -14.56 9.07 27.18
CA GLU A 207 -14.55 8.05 26.14
C GLU A 207 -13.23 8.05 25.36
N LYS A 208 -12.77 6.85 25.00
CA LYS A 208 -11.63 6.65 24.11
C LYS A 208 -12.02 5.81 22.91
N GLN A 209 -11.59 6.24 21.72
CA GLN A 209 -11.82 5.53 20.46
C GLN A 209 -10.49 5.15 19.82
N ILE A 210 -10.42 3.92 19.28
CA ILE A 210 -9.25 3.38 18.60
C ILE A 210 -9.71 2.61 17.37
N ASN A 211 -9.08 2.86 16.22
CA ASN A 211 -9.23 2.02 15.03
C ASN A 211 -8.23 0.87 15.12
N VAL A 212 -8.72 -0.36 15.02
CA VAL A 212 -7.93 -1.60 15.10
C VAL A 212 -8.23 -2.49 13.91
#